data_AF-A0A2R6E7E7-F1
#
_entry.id   AF-A0A2R6E7E7-F1
#
_cell.length_a   1.000
_cell.length_b   1.000
_cell.length_c   1.000
_cell.angle_alpha   90.00
_cell.angle_beta   90.00
_cell.angle_gamma   90.00
#
_symmetry.space_group_name_H-M   'P 1'
#
loop_
_entity.id
_entity.type
_entity.pdbx_description
1 polymer ?
#
loop_
_entity_poly.entity_id
_entity_poly.type
_entity_poly.pdbx_seq_one_letter_code
_entity_poly.pdbx_strand_id
1 'polypeptide(L)'
;MTDLRTHATEIHEQFEDQLDVSLEDVEERLDTLVNEYKVPVSEARRSVTNTYLDEAGMERDEIGGGGGNEQVQVADVDAPEEWVDITAKVIELWDPRSDAVAQVGLL
;
A
#
# COMPACT_ATOMS: atom_id res chain seq x y z
N MET A 1 -12.15 8.50 -13.12
CA MET A 1 -12.29 9.79 -12.41
C MET A 1 -13.06 9.61 -11.11
N THR A 2 -14.21 8.91 -11.10
CA THR A 2 -15.01 8.74 -9.87
C THR A 2 -14.26 8.01 -8.75
N ASP A 3 -13.46 6.98 -9.06
CA ASP A 3 -12.72 6.23 -8.03
C ASP A 3 -11.57 7.03 -7.39
N LEU A 4 -10.86 7.85 -8.19
CA LEU A 4 -9.76 8.71 -7.72
C LEU A 4 -10.26 9.78 -6.75
N ARG A 5 -11.39 10.43 -7.09
CA ARG A 5 -12.05 11.43 -6.24
C ARG A 5 -12.47 10.83 -4.91
N THR A 6 -13.05 9.63 -4.92
CA THR A 6 -13.43 8.90 -3.69
C THR A 6 -12.22 8.63 -2.80
N HIS A 7 -11.13 8.11 -3.36
CA HIS A 7 -9.91 7.87 -2.58
C HIS A 7 -9.26 9.16 -2.07
N ALA A 8 -9.31 10.25 -2.84
CA ALA A 8 -8.83 11.54 -2.39
C ALA A 8 -9.64 12.07 -1.20
N THR A 9 -10.97 11.92 -1.22
CA THR A 9 -11.84 12.30 -0.09
C THR A 9 -11.51 11.49 1.16
N GLU A 10 -11.40 10.16 1.04
CA GLU A 10 -11.06 9.30 2.19
C GLU A 10 -9.72 9.67 2.82
N ILE A 11 -8.71 9.97 2.00
CA ILE A 11 -7.41 10.38 2.51
C ILE A 11 -7.53 11.77 3.14
N HIS A 12 -8.17 12.74 2.49
CA HIS A 12 -8.29 14.10 3.03
C HIS A 12 -8.99 14.11 4.40
N GLU A 13 -10.11 13.40 4.56
CA GLU A 13 -10.82 13.27 5.84
C GLU A 13 -9.95 12.64 6.95
N GLN A 14 -8.98 11.78 6.60
CA GLN A 14 -8.07 11.18 7.59
C GLN A 14 -7.00 12.15 8.10
N PHE A 15 -6.63 13.15 7.31
CA PHE A 15 -5.49 14.03 7.60
C PHE A 15 -5.87 15.51 7.78
N GLU A 16 -7.12 15.92 7.49
CA GLU A 16 -7.56 17.32 7.54
C GLU A 16 -7.37 18.00 8.91
N ASP A 17 -7.41 17.23 10.00
CA ASP A 17 -7.21 17.73 11.35
C ASP A 17 -5.73 17.98 11.69
N GLN A 18 -4.80 17.38 10.93
CA GLN A 18 -3.36 17.33 11.25
C GLN A 18 -2.50 18.03 10.21
N LEU A 19 -2.94 18.04 8.95
CA LEU A 19 -2.24 18.63 7.81
C LEU A 19 -3.13 19.66 7.12
N ASP A 20 -2.55 20.81 6.79
CA ASP A 20 -3.20 21.84 5.96
C ASP A 20 -3.06 21.46 4.47
N VAL A 21 -3.77 20.41 4.08
CA VAL A 21 -3.79 19.86 2.72
C VAL A 21 -5.21 19.91 2.18
N SER A 22 -5.41 20.43 0.97
CA SER A 22 -6.74 20.46 0.36
C SER A 22 -7.06 19.13 -0.35
N LEU A 23 -8.35 18.82 -0.48
CA LEU A 23 -8.81 17.68 -1.27
C LEU A 23 -8.25 17.70 -2.71
N GLU A 24 -8.13 18.88 -3.31
CA GLU A 24 -7.62 19.06 -4.67
C GLU A 24 -6.14 18.67 -4.77
N ASP A 25 -5.33 19.01 -3.75
CA ASP A 25 -3.92 18.61 -3.68
C ASP A 25 -3.75 17.09 -3.59
N VAL A 26 -4.61 16.42 -2.79
CA VAL A 26 -4.61 14.95 -2.68
C VAL A 26 -5.00 14.31 -4.01
N GLU A 27 -6.04 14.82 -4.66
CA GLU A 27 -6.50 14.32 -5.95
C GLU A 27 -5.44 14.50 -7.04
N GLU A 28 -4.80 15.67 -7.14
CA GLU A 28 -3.73 15.93 -8.11
C GLU A 28 -2.56 14.97 -7.91
N ARG A 29 -2.16 14.75 -6.66
CA ARG A 29 -1.06 13.83 -6.33
C ARG A 29 -1.39 12.38 -6.71
N LEU A 30 -2.61 11.91 -6.45
CA LEU A 30 -3.06 10.60 -6.90
C LEU A 30 -3.16 10.51 -8.43
N ASP A 31 -3.62 11.57 -9.09
CA ASP A 31 -3.72 11.65 -10.54
C ASP A 31 -2.33 11.53 -11.19
N THR A 32 -1.32 12.24 -10.68
CA THR A 32 0.07 12.09 -11.14
C THR A 32 0.54 10.64 -11.03
N LEU A 33 0.35 9.99 -9.88
CA LEU A 33 0.80 8.60 -9.69
C LEU A 33 0.10 7.63 -10.66
N VAL A 34 -1.22 7.76 -10.82
CA VAL A 34 -2.01 6.82 -11.63
C VAL A 34 -1.93 7.12 -13.13
N ASN A 35 -2.09 8.37 -13.52
CA ASN A 35 -2.21 8.77 -14.92
C ASN A 35 -0.86 9.08 -15.55
N GLU A 36 0.06 9.72 -14.83
CA GLU A 36 1.40 10.01 -15.36
C GLU A 36 2.34 8.81 -15.17
N TYR A 37 2.46 8.31 -13.94
CA TYR A 37 3.42 7.25 -13.61
C TYR A 37 2.86 5.83 -13.75
N LYS A 38 1.58 5.68 -14.10
CA LYS A 38 0.92 4.38 -14.33
C LYS A 38 0.98 3.44 -13.12
N VAL A 39 1.03 4.01 -11.91
CA VAL A 39 0.96 3.26 -10.67
C VAL A 39 -0.47 2.74 -10.47
N PRO A 40 -0.67 1.48 -10.06
CA PRO A 40 -1.99 0.96 -9.70
C PRO A 40 -2.65 1.83 -8.61
N VAL A 41 -3.97 2.02 -8.67
CA VAL A 41 -4.70 2.91 -7.76
C VAL A 41 -4.48 2.56 -6.28
N SER A 42 -4.43 1.26 -5.94
CA SER A 42 -4.14 0.78 -4.59
C SER A 42 -2.76 1.22 -4.09
N GLU A 43 -1.74 1.12 -4.95
CA GLU A 43 -0.37 1.52 -4.63
C GLU A 43 -0.22 3.05 -4.59
N ALA A 44 -0.91 3.77 -5.47
CA ALA A 44 -0.96 5.23 -5.43
C ALA A 44 -1.56 5.73 -4.11
N ARG A 45 -2.69 5.16 -3.69
CA ARG A 45 -3.34 5.42 -2.39
C ARG A 45 -2.36 5.16 -1.25
N ARG A 46 -1.73 3.98 -1.23
CA ARG A 46 -0.75 3.60 -0.20
C ARG A 46 0.41 4.60 -0.10
N SER A 47 0.96 5.01 -1.24
CA SER A 47 2.09 5.95 -1.33
C SER A 47 1.74 7.34 -0.78
N VAL A 48 0.59 7.87 -1.17
CA VAL A 48 0.10 9.18 -0.68
C VAL A 48 -0.17 9.13 0.82
N THR A 49 -0.90 8.11 1.30
CA THR A 49 -1.16 7.93 2.74
C THR A 49 0.14 7.82 3.54
N ASN A 50 1.13 7.07 3.05
CA ASN A 50 2.41 6.95 3.76
C ASN A 50 3.17 8.27 3.82
N THR A 51 3.12 9.06 2.75
CA THR A 51 3.76 10.37 2.73
C THR A 51 3.13 11.31 3.77
N TYR A 52 1.79 11.33 3.86
CA TYR A 52 1.09 12.15 4.84
C TYR A 52 1.24 11.67 6.28
N LEU A 53 1.38 10.36 6.51
CA LEU A 53 1.78 9.83 7.82
C LEU A 53 3.13 10.40 8.26
N ASP A 54 4.13 10.36 7.37
CA ASP A 54 5.46 10.89 7.66
C ASP A 54 5.43 12.42 7.88
N GLU A 55 4.65 13.16 7.09
CA GLU A 55 4.49 14.62 7.21
C GLU A 55 3.73 15.03 8.49
N ALA A 56 2.72 14.27 8.90
CA ALA A 56 1.96 14.49 10.13
C ALA A 56 2.70 13.99 11.39
N GLY A 57 3.80 13.25 11.22
CA GLY A 57 4.53 12.63 12.32
C GLY A 57 3.72 11.56 13.06
N MET A 58 2.82 10.88 12.34
CA MET A 58 1.91 9.89 12.88
C MET A 58 2.38 8.48 12.52
N GLU A 59 2.25 7.55 13.46
CA GLU A 59 2.43 6.13 13.21
C GLU A 59 1.18 5.53 12.55
N ARG A 60 1.37 4.50 11.73
CA ARG A 60 0.28 3.83 10.99
C ARG A 60 -0.85 3.34 11.89
N ASP A 61 -0.52 2.99 13.12
CA ASP A 61 -1.46 2.49 14.13
C ASP A 61 -2.37 3.60 14.70
N GLU A 62 -1.99 4.88 14.55
CA GLU A 62 -2.72 6.03 15.08
C GLU A 62 -3.90 6.47 14.18
N ILE A 63 -3.93 6.06 12.90
CA ILE A 63 -4.96 6.48 11.92
C ILE A 63 -6.15 5.50 11.82
N GLY A 64 -6.17 4.42 12.60
CA GLY A 64 -7.37 3.58 12.74
C GLY A 64 -7.83 2.84 11.47
N GLY A 65 -7.00 2.81 10.42
CA GLY A 65 -7.28 2.12 9.16
C GLY A 65 -6.08 1.27 8.75
N GLY A 66 -6.18 -0.04 8.97
CA GLY A 66 -5.20 -1.03 8.51
C GLY A 66 -5.00 -0.97 7.00
N GLY A 67 -4.01 -0.20 6.56
CA GLY A 67 -3.58 -0.09 5.16
C GLY A 67 -2.48 -1.07 4.78
N GLY A 68 -2.25 -2.10 5.59
CA GLY A 68 -1.50 -3.30 5.20
C GLY A 68 -2.46 -4.32 4.60
N ASN A 69 -1.96 -5.26 3.80
CA ASN A 69 -2.77 -6.43 3.52
C ASN A 69 -3.04 -7.15 4.84
N GLU A 70 -4.13 -7.90 4.91
CA GLU A 70 -4.39 -8.73 6.09
C GLU A 70 -3.21 -9.69 6.29
N GLN A 71 -2.69 -9.72 7.52
CA GLN A 71 -1.68 -10.70 7.89
C GLN A 71 -2.37 -12.03 8.19
N VAL A 72 -2.17 -13.02 7.34
CA VAL A 72 -2.85 -14.33 7.43
C VAL A 72 -1.85 -15.47 7.53
N GLN A 73 -2.30 -16.63 8.01
CA GLN A 73 -1.51 -17.85 7.88
C GLN A 73 -1.67 -18.41 6.47
N VAL A 74 -0.63 -19.06 5.94
CA VAL A 74 -0.68 -19.75 4.64
C VAL A 74 -1.85 -20.73 4.52
N ALA A 75 -2.26 -21.34 5.64
CA ALA A 75 -3.34 -22.32 5.68
C ALA A 75 -4.75 -21.71 5.52
N ASP A 76 -4.87 -20.40 5.71
CA ASP A 76 -6.14 -19.67 5.69
C ASP A 76 -6.40 -19.00 4.34
N VAL A 77 -5.45 -19.04 3.39
CA VAL A 77 -5.63 -18.51 2.03
C VAL A 77 -6.48 -19.48 1.21
N ASP A 78 -7.73 -19.11 0.91
CA ASP A 78 -8.71 -20.01 0.30
C ASP A 78 -9.36 -19.49 -0.99
N ALA A 79 -9.07 -18.25 -1.41
CA ALA A 79 -9.56 -17.69 -2.67
C ALA A 79 -8.42 -17.27 -3.63
N PRO A 80 -8.68 -17.31 -4.95
CA PRO A 80 -7.74 -16.76 -5.93
C PRO A 80 -7.70 -15.23 -5.88
N GLU A 81 -6.59 -14.65 -6.33
CA GLU A 81 -6.39 -13.20 -6.51
C GLU A 81 -6.44 -12.36 -5.21
N GLU A 82 -6.21 -12.99 -4.04
CA GLU A 82 -6.09 -12.30 -2.75
C GLU A 82 -4.68 -11.71 -2.53
N TRP A 83 -4.65 -10.49 -1.99
CA TRP A 83 -3.44 -9.83 -1.55
C TRP A 83 -3.36 -9.92 -0.03
N VAL A 84 -2.39 -10.69 0.47
CA VAL A 84 -2.20 -10.98 1.89
C VAL A 84 -0.72 -10.85 2.27
N ASP A 85 -0.46 -10.52 3.53
CA ASP A 85 0.88 -10.51 4.09
C ASP A 85 1.10 -11.79 4.92
N ILE A 86 2.24 -12.46 4.74
CA ILE A 86 2.55 -13.72 5.44
C ILE A 86 3.93 -13.61 6.09
N THR A 87 4.03 -14.04 7.34
CA THR A 87 5.31 -14.26 8.01
C THR A 87 5.64 -15.75 8.01
N ALA A 88 6.76 -16.10 7.40
CA ALA A 88 7.23 -17.49 7.28
C ALA A 88 8.69 -17.63 7.72
N LYS A 89 9.13 -18.88 7.91
CA LYS A 89 10.49 -19.20 8.34
C LYS A 89 11.25 -19.85 7.19
N VAL A 90 12.30 -19.19 6.70
CA VAL A 90 13.18 -19.81 5.69
C VAL A 90 13.83 -21.09 6.24
N ILE A 91 13.61 -22.20 5.55
CA ILE A 91 14.15 -23.52 5.90
C ILE A 91 15.44 -23.80 5.12
N GLU A 92 15.47 -23.44 3.83
CA GLU A 92 16.59 -23.73 2.93
C GLU A 92 16.67 -22.70 1.79
N LEU A 93 17.88 -22.38 1.33
CA LEU A 93 18.16 -21.50 0.19
C LEU A 93 19.13 -22.19 -0.78
N TRP A 94 19.01 -21.92 -2.08
CA TRP A 94 19.92 -22.47 -3.09
C TRP A 94 20.09 -21.55 -4.32
N ASP A 95 21.05 -21.89 -5.18
CA ASP A 95 21.41 -21.08 -6.34
C ASP A 95 20.26 -20.98 -7.36
N PRO A 96 19.89 -19.75 -7.77
CA PRO A 96 18.86 -19.53 -8.79
C PRO A 96 19.31 -20.08 -10.15
N ARG A 97 18.37 -20.62 -10.92
CA ARG A 97 18.62 -21.17 -12.27
C ARG A 97 18.53 -20.11 -13.39
N SER A 98 18.28 -18.87 -13.02
CA SER A 98 18.07 -17.73 -13.93
C SER A 98 18.60 -16.46 -13.28
N ASP A 99 19.34 -15.66 -14.05
CA ASP A 99 19.87 -14.36 -13.60
C ASP A 99 18.76 -13.34 -13.28
N ALA A 100 17.53 -13.60 -13.74
CA ALA A 100 16.37 -12.77 -13.41
C ALA A 100 15.83 -13.03 -11.99
N VAL A 101 16.30 -14.06 -11.30
CA VAL A 101 15.82 -14.45 -9.97
C VAL A 101 16.93 -14.26 -8.96
N ALA A 102 16.73 -13.35 -8.01
CA ALA A 102 17.73 -13.03 -6.99
C ALA A 102 17.82 -14.09 -5.87
N GLN A 103 16.73 -14.82 -5.59
CA GLN A 103 16.70 -15.79 -4.49
C GLN A 103 15.69 -16.91 -4.76
N VAL A 104 16.05 -18.15 -4.41
CA VAL A 104 15.15 -19.31 -4.42
C VAL A 104 15.37 -20.11 -3.13
N GLY A 105 14.29 -20.63 -2.56
CA GLY A 105 14.35 -21.37 -1.30
C GLY A 105 13.03 -22.03 -0.93
N LEU A 106 13.04 -22.64 0.25
CA LEU A 106 11.88 -23.21 0.94
C LEU A 106 11.56 -22.34 2.17
N LEU A 107 10.29 -21.95 2.28
CA LEU A 107 9.69 -21.25 3.43
C LEU A 107 8.90 -22.20 4.33
#